data_AF-A0A7C3TPW1-F1
#
_entry.id   AF-A0A7C3TPW1-F1
#
_cell.length_a   1.000
_cell.length_b   1.000
_cell.length_c   1.000
_cell.angle_alpha   90.00
_cell.angle_beta   90.00
_cell.angle_gamma   90.00
#
_symmetry.space_group_name_H-M   'P 1'
#
loop_
_entity.id
_entity.type
_entity.pdbx_description
1 polymer ?
#
loop_
_entity_poly.entity_id
_entity_poly.type
_entity_poly.pdbx_seq_one_letter_code
_entity_poly.pdbx_strand_id
1 'polypeptide(L)'
;MSFIAQEKLNNLNSEEKLKFILKEVKKGHILVLESGLSSEEQAKLIEMTMEDINDGFVGIEMESYMEEKKGFWQKFFGKRNRMTIVGPADKLKTIYRDKEVIKTIIKAG
;
A
#
# COMPACT_ATOMS: atom_id res chain seq x y z
N MET A 1 3.97 11.10 6.87
CA MET A 1 4.10 9.69 6.44
C MET A 1 4.13 8.83 7.69
N SER A 2 3.46 7.68 7.68
CA SER A 2 3.34 6.77 8.82
C SER A 2 3.74 5.36 8.42
N PHE A 3 4.56 4.70 9.23
CA PHE A 3 4.89 3.29 9.07
C PHE A 3 3.89 2.43 9.85
N ILE A 4 3.37 1.38 9.22
CA ILE A 4 2.39 0.47 9.78
C ILE A 4 3.01 -0.92 9.87
N ALA A 5 3.29 -1.34 11.11
CA ALA A 5 3.87 -2.64 11.40
C ALA A 5 2.93 -3.79 11.01
N GLN A 6 3.52 -4.92 10.63
CA GLN A 6 2.77 -6.12 10.23
C GLN A 6 1.83 -6.61 11.34
N GLU A 7 2.25 -6.53 12.61
CA GLU A 7 1.49 -6.99 13.77
C GLU A 7 0.12 -6.29 13.87
N LYS A 8 0.08 -4.98 13.59
CA LYS A 8 -1.17 -4.22 13.54
C LYS A 8 -2.09 -4.70 12.42
N LEU A 9 -1.53 -5.00 11.25
CA LEU A 9 -2.31 -5.42 10.07
C LEU A 9 -2.80 -6.87 10.19
N ASN A 10 -2.07 -7.74 10.88
CA ASN A 10 -2.44 -9.13 11.11
C ASN A 10 -3.63 -9.27 12.07
N ASN A 11 -3.86 -8.26 12.92
CA ASN A 11 -5.01 -8.22 13.82
C ASN A 11 -6.30 -7.77 13.11
N LEU A 12 -6.23 -7.40 11.83
CA LEU A 12 -7.37 -6.99 11.02
C LEU A 12 -7.65 -8.07 9.96
N ASN A 13 -8.92 -8.37 9.73
CA ASN A 13 -9.29 -9.10 8.52
C ASN A 13 -9.08 -8.22 7.27
N SER A 14 -9.15 -8.81 6.08
CA SER A 14 -8.88 -8.06 4.83
C SER A 14 -9.78 -6.84 4.67
N GLU A 15 -11.08 -6.93 4.97
CA GLU A 15 -11.99 -5.79 4.81
C GLU A 15 -11.68 -4.67 5.80
N GLU A 16 -11.45 -5.00 7.08
CA GLU A 16 -11.06 -4.04 8.12
C GLU A 16 -9.74 -3.34 7.78
N LYS A 17 -8.78 -4.12 7.26
CA LYS A 17 -7.48 -3.61 6.80
C LYS A 17 -7.63 -2.59 5.69
N LEU A 18 -8.45 -2.88 4.67
CA LEU A 18 -8.69 -1.98 3.55
C LEU A 18 -9.43 -0.71 3.99
N LYS A 19 -10.45 -0.84 4.85
CA LYS A 19 -11.15 0.31 5.45
C LYS A 19 -10.22 1.19 6.28
N PHE A 20 -9.31 0.59 7.06
CA PHE A 20 -8.29 1.33 7.81
C PHE A 20 -7.39 2.14 6.87
N ILE A 21 -6.85 1.51 5.83
CA ILE A 21 -5.97 2.16 4.86
C ILE A 21 -6.70 3.33 4.20
N LEU A 22 -7.88 3.09 3.65
CA LEU A 22 -8.66 4.10 2.93
C LEU A 22 -9.02 5.29 3.84
N LYS A 23 -9.40 5.02 5.10
CA LYS A 23 -9.68 6.07 6.10
C LYS A 23 -8.47 6.96 6.36
N GLU A 24 -7.29 6.38 6.55
CA GLU A 24 -6.07 7.14 6.83
C GLU A 24 -5.59 7.93 5.60
N VAL A 25 -5.68 7.33 4.42
CA VAL A 25 -5.32 8.00 3.17
C VAL A 25 -6.27 9.17 2.88
N LYS A 26 -7.58 9.03 3.11
CA LYS A 26 -8.53 10.15 3.01
C LYS A 26 -8.21 11.33 3.94
N LYS A 27 -7.54 11.10 5.08
CA LYS A 27 -7.05 12.18 5.96
C LYS A 27 -5.79 12.86 5.43
N GLY A 28 -5.28 12.44 4.28
CA GLY A 28 -4.04 12.94 3.71
C GLY A 28 -2.80 12.17 4.16
N HIS A 29 -2.93 11.05 4.88
CA HIS A 29 -1.77 10.30 5.35
C HIS A 29 -1.18 9.42 4.24
N ILE A 30 0.15 9.41 4.17
CA ILE A 30 0.91 8.44 3.38
C ILE A 30 1.32 7.31 4.31
N LEU A 31 0.97 6.08 3.96
CA LEU A 31 1.24 4.87 4.73
C LEU A 31 2.33 4.02 4.08
N VAL A 32 3.22 3.48 4.90
CA VAL A 32 4.18 2.43 4.52
C VAL A 32 3.82 1.18 5.31
N LEU A 33 3.35 0.14 4.63
CA LEU A 33 2.89 -1.12 5.20
C LEU A 33 4.04 -2.13 5.17
N GLU A 34 4.49 -2.58 6.35
CA GLU A 34 5.55 -3.58 6.51
C GLU A 34 5.17 -4.92 5.87
N SER A 35 3.92 -5.35 6.13
CA SER A 35 3.26 -6.39 5.35
C SER A 35 2.37 -5.71 4.33
N GLY A 36 2.77 -5.78 3.08
CA GLY A 36 2.02 -5.30 1.95
C GLY A 36 0.74 -6.09 1.75
N LEU A 37 -0.08 -5.58 0.82
CA LEU A 37 -1.37 -6.18 0.51
C LEU A 37 -1.21 -7.53 -0.22
N SER A 38 -2.27 -8.27 -0.52
CA SER A 38 -2.27 -9.26 -1.60
C SER A 38 -2.62 -8.60 -2.94
N SER A 39 -2.61 -9.34 -4.06
CA SER A 39 -3.08 -8.77 -5.33
C SER A 39 -4.59 -8.53 -5.31
N GLU A 40 -5.33 -9.40 -4.63
CA GLU A 40 -6.77 -9.30 -4.41
C GLU A 40 -7.12 -8.11 -3.52
N GLU A 41 -6.37 -7.93 -2.41
CA GLU A 41 -6.53 -6.76 -1.53
C GLU A 41 -6.24 -5.44 -2.27
N GLN A 42 -5.23 -5.41 -3.16
CA GLN A 42 -4.95 -4.24 -3.99
C GLN A 42 -6.12 -3.90 -4.92
N ALA A 43 -6.62 -4.90 -5.66
CA ALA A 43 -7.74 -4.71 -6.56
C ALA A 43 -8.97 -4.20 -5.81
N LYS A 44 -9.26 -4.77 -4.64
CA LYS A 44 -10.39 -4.34 -3.82
C LYS A 44 -10.20 -2.93 -3.25
N LEU A 45 -8.97 -2.55 -2.87
CA LEU A 45 -8.68 -1.20 -2.43
C LEU A 45 -8.91 -0.17 -3.55
N ILE A 46 -8.53 -0.50 -4.78
CA ILE A 46 -8.78 0.34 -5.97
C ILE A 46 -10.28 0.50 -6.18
N GLU A 47 -11.04 -0.60 -6.14
CA GLU A 47 -12.51 -0.60 -6.27
C GLU A 47 -13.16 0.30 -5.21
N MET A 48 -12.85 0.09 -3.93
CA MET A 48 -13.36 0.91 -2.82
C MET A 48 -12.97 2.39 -2.98
N THR A 49 -11.77 2.66 -3.52
CA THR A 49 -11.34 4.03 -3.79
C THR A 49 -12.21 4.68 -4.86
N MET A 50 -12.51 3.98 -5.96
CA MET A 50 -13.33 4.51 -7.04
C MET A 50 -14.75 4.88 -6.57
N GLU A 51 -15.32 4.11 -5.65
CA GLU A 51 -16.62 4.40 -5.03
C GLU A 51 -16.59 5.66 -4.14
N ASP A 52 -15.42 6.01 -3.63
CA ASP A 52 -15.21 7.06 -2.64
C ASP A 52 -14.69 8.39 -3.22
N ILE A 53 -14.36 8.44 -4.52
CA ILE A 53 -13.84 9.64 -5.18
C ILE A 53 -14.86 10.78 -5.13
N ASN A 54 -14.39 11.96 -4.73
CA ASN A 54 -15.16 13.21 -4.71
C ASN A 54 -14.21 14.42 -4.78
N ASP A 55 -14.74 15.64 -4.73
CA ASP A 55 -13.95 16.88 -4.83
C ASP A 55 -12.83 17.00 -3.77
N GLY A 56 -13.00 16.38 -2.60
CA GLY A 56 -12.01 16.35 -1.52
C GLY A 56 -11.08 15.15 -1.51
N PHE A 57 -11.34 14.15 -2.36
CA PHE A 57 -10.53 12.92 -2.43
C PHE A 57 -10.50 12.38 -3.87
N VAL A 58 -9.38 12.62 -4.55
CA VAL A 58 -9.21 12.25 -5.97
C VAL A 58 -8.75 10.81 -6.19
N GLY A 59 -8.51 10.07 -5.10
CA GLY A 59 -8.11 8.66 -5.13
C GLY A 59 -6.78 8.40 -4.42
N ILE A 60 -6.19 7.24 -4.71
CA ILE A 60 -4.94 6.78 -4.11
C ILE A 60 -3.85 6.56 -5.15
N GLU A 61 -2.60 6.71 -4.73
CA GLU A 61 -1.46 6.11 -5.39
C GLU A 61 -0.88 5.00 -4.50
N MET A 62 -0.54 3.86 -5.11
CA MET A 62 -0.10 2.67 -4.40
C MET A 62 1.03 1.97 -5.15
N GLU A 63 2.11 1.65 -4.44
CA GLU A 63 3.26 0.93 -4.97
C GLU A 63 3.63 -0.22 -4.04
N SER A 64 4.09 -1.35 -4.59
CA SER A 64 4.47 -2.51 -3.77
C SER A 64 5.81 -3.09 -4.17
N TYR A 65 6.64 -3.34 -3.16
CA TYR A 65 7.94 -3.98 -3.27
C TYR A 65 7.85 -5.43 -2.82
N MET A 66 8.47 -6.34 -3.55
CA MET A 66 8.62 -7.74 -3.15
C MET A 66 10.10 -8.08 -3.13
N GLU A 67 10.59 -8.65 -2.04
CA GLU A 67 11.94 -9.20 -2.00
C GLU A 67 12.03 -10.42 -2.94
N GLU A 68 12.81 -10.32 -4.03
CA GLU A 68 13.09 -11.46 -4.92
C GLU A 68 14.02 -12.46 -4.22
N LYS A 69 13.49 -13.40 -3.42
CA LYS A 69 14.30 -14.55 -3.00
C LYS A 69 14.37 -15.59 -4.12
N LYS A 70 15.56 -15.69 -4.72
CA LYS A 70 15.97 -16.71 -5.69
C LYS A 70 15.87 -18.10 -5.04
N GLY A 71 14.93 -18.93 -5.48
CA GLY A 71 14.91 -20.34 -5.12
C GLY A 71 13.57 -21.02 -5.40
N PHE A 72 13.55 -21.92 -6.40
CA PHE A 72 12.41 -22.78 -6.75
C PHE A 72 11.85 -23.59 -5.55
N TRP A 73 12.60 -23.70 -4.45
CA TRP A 73 12.24 -24.44 -3.24
C TRP A 73 11.35 -23.68 -2.24
N GLN A 74 11.16 -22.37 -2.38
CA GLN A 74 10.43 -21.57 -1.38
C GLN A 74 8.93 -21.37 -1.68
N LYS A 75 8.46 -21.86 -2.85
CA LYS A 75 7.03 -21.82 -3.25
C LYS A 75 6.10 -22.60 -2.30
N PHE A 76 6.66 -23.45 -1.44
CA PHE A 76 5.88 -24.27 -0.51
C PHE A 76 5.83 -23.75 0.94
N PHE A 77 6.71 -22.82 1.36
CA PHE A 77 6.79 -22.41 2.79
C PHE A 77 7.10 -20.94 3.09
N GLY A 78 7.37 -20.06 2.12
CA GLY A 78 7.79 -18.68 2.42
C GLY A 78 6.67 -17.64 2.30
N LYS A 79 6.21 -17.06 3.43
CA LYS A 79 5.51 -15.76 3.41
C LYS A 79 6.45 -14.75 2.73
N ARG A 80 6.02 -14.21 1.59
CA ARG A 80 6.79 -13.21 0.84
C ARG A 80 6.77 -11.91 1.64
N ASN A 81 7.93 -11.41 2.03
CA ASN A 81 8.06 -10.08 2.63
C ASN A 81 7.80 -9.05 1.52
N ARG A 82 6.54 -8.63 1.44
CA ARG A 82 6.08 -7.58 0.54
C ARG A 82 5.90 -6.32 1.37
N MET A 83 6.40 -5.18 0.90
CA MET A 83 6.14 -3.87 1.49
C MET A 83 5.24 -3.08 0.55
N THR A 84 4.30 -2.30 1.06
CA THR A 84 3.40 -1.48 0.23
C THR A 84 3.42 -0.03 0.70
N ILE A 85 3.55 0.91 -0.22
CA ILE A 85 3.36 2.34 0.04
C ILE A 85 2.01 2.73 -0.56
N VAL A 86 1.20 3.48 0.19
CA VAL A 86 -0.10 3.97 -0.27
C VAL A 86 -0.38 5.37 0.27
N GLY A 87 -0.91 6.27 -0.55
CA GLY A 87 -1.21 7.64 -0.15
C GLY A 87 -2.20 8.33 -1.11
N PRO A 88 -2.58 9.59 -0.83
CA PRO A 88 -3.49 10.35 -1.68
C PRO A 88 -2.84 10.64 -3.05
N ALA A 89 -3.59 10.45 -4.14
CA ALA A 89 -3.04 10.58 -5.50
C ALA A 89 -2.59 12.02 -5.86
N ASP A 90 -3.11 13.04 -5.15
CA ASP A 90 -2.72 14.44 -5.33
C ASP A 90 -1.47 14.84 -4.52
N LYS A 91 -1.07 14.03 -3.53
CA LYS A 91 0.05 14.31 -2.61
C LYS A 91 1.23 13.38 -2.78
N LEU A 92 1.01 12.20 -3.32
CA LEU A 92 2.01 11.17 -3.55
C LEU A 92 2.19 10.98 -5.06
N LYS A 93 3.43 11.09 -5.55
CA LYS A 93 3.77 10.73 -6.94
C LYS A 93 5.08 9.98 -7.03
N THR A 94 5.03 8.74 -7.47
CA THR A 94 6.18 7.86 -7.65
C THR A 94 6.91 8.25 -8.94
N ILE A 95 8.20 8.56 -8.81
CA ILE A 95 9.03 9.06 -9.90
C ILE A 95 10.00 8.01 -10.42
N TYR A 96 10.34 7.02 -9.60
CA TYR A 96 11.25 5.95 -9.97
C TYR A 96 10.98 4.70 -9.15
N ARG A 97 11.05 3.56 -9.83
CA ARG A 97 10.94 2.24 -9.20
C ARG A 97 11.86 1.26 -9.93
N ASP A 98 12.71 0.59 -9.17
CA ASP A 98 13.42 -0.61 -9.62
C ASP A 98 13.32 -1.73 -8.56
N LYS A 99 14.18 -2.75 -8.67
CA LYS A 99 14.23 -3.88 -7.74
C LYS A 99 14.86 -3.56 -6.38
N GLU A 100 15.36 -2.37 -6.15
CA GLU A 100 16.09 -2.03 -4.91
C GLU A 100 15.60 -0.70 -4.31
N VAL A 101 15.00 0.17 -5.11
CA VAL A 101 14.70 1.55 -4.76
C VAL A 101 13.31 1.95 -5.28
N ILE A 102 12.51 2.52 -4.37
CA ILE A 102 11.32 3.30 -4.72
C ILE A 102 11.64 4.76 -4.39
N LYS A 103 11.53 5.65 -5.39
CA LYS A 103 11.61 7.10 -5.18
C LYS A 103 10.25 7.72 -5.44
N THR A 104 9.78 8.46 -4.46
CA THR A 104 8.47 9.09 -4.48
C THR A 104 8.61 10.55 -4.06
N ILE A 105 7.94 11.45 -4.77
CA ILE A 105 7.83 12.85 -4.41
C ILE A 105 6.58 12.99 -3.54
N ILE A 106 6.76 13.66 -2.40
CA ILE A 106 5.69 14.03 -1.50
C ILE A 106 5.49 15.53 -1.63
N LYS A 107 4.30 15.94 -2.08
CA LYS A 107 3.95 17.37 -2.11
C LYS A 107 3.59 17.79 -0.68
N ALA A 108 4.47 18.56 -0.04
CA ALA A 108 4.11 19.25 1.20
C ALA A 108 3.14 20.39 0.85
N GLY A 109 1.97 20.38 1.49
CA GLY A 109 1.04 21.52 1.49
C GLY A 109 1.54 22.61 2.41
#